data_AF-A0A0D3JBX4-F1
#
_entry.id   AF-A0A0D3JBX4-F1
#
_cell.length_a   1.000
_cell.length_b   1.000
_cell.length_c   1.000
_cell.angle_alpha   90.00
_cell.angle_beta   90.00
_cell.angle_gamma   90.00
#
_symmetry.space_group_name_H-M   'P 1'
#
loop_
_entity.id
_entity.type
_entity.pdbx_description
1 polymer ?
#
loop_
_entity_poly.entity_id
_entity_poly.type
_entity_poly.pdbx_seq_one_letter_code
_entity_poly.pdbx_strand_id
1 'polypeptide(L)'
;MEATLALELSQAYPESAAVCRLSRSRGMVGDEEAALLAALTALAAEAASSGESCVYALVEAAIEKLTELNAGGDCPICRDDLFPRGAAPPPPTYVSACFHSFHCPLCCRRAELPGG
;
A
#
# COMPACT_ATOMS: atom_id res chain seq x y z
N MET A 1 -0.87 -5.76 -1.56
CA MET A 1 0.59 -5.91 -1.56
C MET A 1 1.03 -6.36 -0.18
N GLU A 2 2.14 -7.08 -0.08
CA GLU A 2 2.71 -7.57 1.17
C GLU A 2 4.22 -7.35 1.13
N ALA A 3 4.82 -6.95 2.24
CA ALA A 3 6.28 -6.85 2.39
C ALA A 3 6.68 -7.07 3.85
N THR A 4 7.87 -7.61 4.07
CA THR A 4 8.50 -7.68 5.39
C THR A 4 9.48 -6.52 5.53
N LEU A 5 9.19 -5.59 6.44
CA LEU A 5 10.08 -4.50 6.84
C LEU A 5 10.97 -4.96 8.01
N ALA A 6 12.28 -5.00 7.78
CA ALA A 6 13.27 -5.17 8.83
C ALA A 6 13.85 -3.81 9.22
N LEU A 7 13.88 -3.55 10.53
CA LEU A 7 14.47 -2.36 11.13
C LEU A 7 15.69 -2.77 11.94
N GLU A 8 16.87 -2.30 11.53
CA GLU A 8 18.11 -2.50 12.27
C GLU A 8 18.44 -1.22 13.05
N LEU A 9 18.46 -1.33 14.37
CA LEU A 9 18.78 -0.22 15.28
C LEU A 9 20.21 -0.38 15.77
N SER A 10 21.02 0.68 15.63
CA SER A 10 22.39 0.67 16.15
C SER A 10 22.40 0.91 17.67
N GLN A 11 23.56 0.72 18.32
CA GLN A 11 23.74 1.08 19.73
C GLN A 11 23.65 2.59 19.99
N ALA A 12 23.80 3.42 18.95
CA ALA A 12 23.69 4.87 19.00
C ALA A 12 22.30 5.38 18.58
N TYR A 13 21.29 4.50 18.52
CA TYR A 13 19.91 4.92 18.32
C TYR A 13 19.36 5.57 19.61
N PRO A 14 18.59 6.68 19.54
CA PRO A 14 17.98 7.28 18.34
C PRO A 14 18.84 8.30 17.57
N GLU A 15 20.03 8.65 18.02
CA GLU A 15 20.90 9.64 17.37
C GLU A 15 21.47 9.16 16.02
N SER A 16 21.49 7.86 15.80
CA SER A 16 21.75 7.23 14.51
C SER A 16 20.46 6.73 13.86
N ALA A 17 20.31 6.96 12.54
CA ALA A 17 19.15 6.49 11.79
C ALA A 17 18.98 4.96 11.83
N ALA A 18 17.73 4.51 11.95
CA ALA A 18 17.37 3.12 11.77
C ALA A 18 17.62 2.71 10.30
N VAL A 19 18.27 1.56 10.10
CA VAL A 19 18.47 1.01 8.75
C VAL A 19 17.23 0.19 8.38
N CYS A 20 16.55 0.62 7.32
CA CYS A 20 15.38 -0.06 6.79
C CYS A 20 15.79 -1.07 5.71
N ARG A 21 15.21 -2.27 5.72
CA ARG A 21 15.33 -3.24 4.63
C ARG A 21 13.96 -3.83 4.32
N LEU A 22 13.66 -3.96 3.03
CA LEU A 22 12.48 -4.66 2.55
C LEU A 22 12.86 -6.06 2.07
N SER A 23 11.99 -7.03 2.34
CA SER A 23 12.12 -8.39 1.83
C SER A 23 10.74 -9.02 1.65
N ARG A 24 10.68 -10.14 0.91
CA ARG A 24 9.43 -10.88 0.63
C ARG A 24 8.33 -9.98 0.07
N SER A 25 8.70 -9.04 -0.80
CA SER A 25 7.78 -8.16 -1.49
C SER A 25 6.88 -8.96 -2.44
N ARG A 26 5.56 -8.82 -2.29
CA ARG A 26 4.54 -9.40 -3.16
C ARG A 26 3.59 -8.32 -3.65
N GLY A 27 3.39 -8.29 -4.96
CA GLY A 27 2.50 -7.33 -5.62
C GLY A 27 3.10 -5.95 -5.83
N MET A 28 4.35 -5.71 -5.41
CA MET A 28 5.10 -4.51 -5.81
C MET A 28 5.81 -4.79 -7.13
N VAL A 29 5.76 -3.85 -8.08
CA VAL A 29 6.33 -3.95 -9.43
C VAL A 29 7.21 -2.74 -9.75
N GLY A 30 8.18 -2.95 -10.65
CA GLY A 30 9.09 -1.87 -11.08
C GLY A 30 9.82 -1.23 -9.91
N ASP A 31 9.67 0.09 -9.78
CA ASP A 31 10.41 0.93 -8.83
C ASP A 31 9.68 1.12 -7.48
N GLU A 32 8.53 0.47 -7.27
CA GLU A 32 7.69 0.66 -6.07
C GLU A 32 8.40 0.26 -4.77
N GLU A 33 9.17 -0.83 -4.79
CA GLU A 33 9.95 -1.26 -3.62
C GLU A 33 11.05 -0.25 -3.29
N ALA A 34 11.73 0.28 -4.31
CA ALA A 34 12.76 1.29 -4.15
C ALA A 34 12.17 2.62 -3.64
N ALA A 35 11.00 3.01 -4.14
CA ALA A 35 10.29 4.21 -3.71
C ALA A 35 9.85 4.11 -2.23
N LEU A 36 9.29 2.96 -1.84
CA LEU A 36 8.93 2.69 -0.44
C LEU A 36 10.17 2.75 0.46
N LEU A 37 11.26 2.08 0.08
CA LEU A 37 12.49 2.06 0.87
C LEU A 37 13.12 3.46 0.99
N ALA A 38 13.10 4.25 -0.08
CA ALA A 38 13.62 5.61 -0.08
C ALA A 38 12.84 6.51 0.87
N ALA A 39 11.50 6.41 0.87
CA ALA A 39 10.64 7.18 1.78
C ALA A 39 10.91 6.83 3.25
N LEU A 40 11.01 5.53 3.58
CA LEU A 40 11.30 5.08 4.95
C LEU A 40 12.71 5.50 5.40
N THR A 41 13.69 5.44 4.51
CA THR A 41 15.06 5.85 4.82
C THR A 41 15.16 7.36 5.08
N ALA A 42 14.43 8.18 4.31
CA ALA A 42 14.36 9.62 4.53
C ALA A 42 13.74 9.94 5.90
N LEU A 43 12.61 9.30 6.25
CA LEU A 43 11.95 9.48 7.54
C LEU A 43 12.86 9.09 8.72
N ALA A 44 13.61 7.98 8.60
CA ALA A 44 14.57 7.55 9.61
C ALA A 44 15.73 8.55 9.79
N ALA A 45 16.20 9.16 8.70
CA ALA A 45 17.26 10.16 8.74
C ALA A 45 16.79 11.47 9.38
N GLU A 46 15.57 11.91 9.09
CA GLU A 46 14.97 13.09 9.71
C GLU A 46 14.83 12.92 11.22
N ALA A 47 14.27 11.79 11.68
CA ALA A 47 14.13 11.52 13.11
C ALA A 47 15.46 11.38 13.85
N ALA A 48 16.49 10.81 13.21
CA ALA A 48 17.82 10.77 13.78
C ALA A 48 18.42 12.17 13.96
N SER A 49 18.12 13.10 13.05
CA SER A 49 18.58 14.49 13.17
C SER A 49 17.95 15.24 14.36
N SER A 50 16.73 14.86 14.76
CA SER A 50 16.04 15.38 15.95
C SER A 50 16.31 14.57 17.21
N GLY A 51 16.97 13.40 17.11
CA GLY A 51 17.19 12.48 18.23
C GLY A 51 15.90 11.80 18.69
N GLU A 52 14.88 11.74 17.84
CA GLU A 52 13.57 11.18 18.17
C GLU A 52 13.46 9.70 17.78
N SER A 53 12.66 8.95 18.53
CA SER A 53 12.37 7.57 18.17
C SER A 53 11.40 7.51 16.99
N CYS A 54 11.73 6.76 15.94
CA CYS A 54 10.94 6.68 14.71
C CYS A 54 10.36 5.30 14.39
N VAL A 55 10.58 4.26 15.21
CA VAL A 55 10.12 2.89 14.91
C VAL A 55 8.63 2.83 14.58
N TYR A 56 7.78 3.46 15.39
CA TYR A 56 6.34 3.48 15.15
C TYR A 56 5.98 4.26 13.88
N ALA A 57 6.59 5.44 13.70
CA ALA A 57 6.37 6.28 12.52
C ALA A 57 6.77 5.57 11.22
N LEU A 58 7.86 4.79 11.23
CA LEU A 58 8.31 3.99 10.10
C LEU A 58 7.31 2.88 9.74
N VAL A 59 6.71 2.23 10.73
CA VAL A 59 5.69 1.19 10.49
C VAL A 59 4.42 1.81 9.92
N GLU A 60 3.94 2.92 10.50
CA GLU A 60 2.76 3.63 9.99
C GLU A 60 2.98 4.13 8.57
N ALA A 61 4.12 4.77 8.29
CA ALA A 61 4.47 5.25 6.95
C ALA A 61 4.57 4.10 5.94
N ALA A 62 5.07 2.93 6.34
CA ALA A 62 5.12 1.75 5.49
C ALA A 62 3.71 1.24 5.14
N ILE A 63 2.81 1.21 6.13
CA ILE A 63 1.41 0.81 5.93
C ILE A 63 0.70 1.80 5.00
N GLU A 64 0.85 3.10 5.23
CA GLU A 64 0.26 4.15 4.42
C GLU A 64 0.74 4.06 2.97
N LYS A 65 2.06 3.99 2.75
CA LYS A 65 2.62 3.87 1.39
C LYS A 65 2.23 2.59 0.69
N LEU A 66 2.21 1.45 1.38
CA LEU A 66 1.69 0.21 0.80
C LEU A 66 0.20 0.34 0.46
N THR A 67 -0.58 1.08 1.24
CA THR A 67 -2.00 1.33 0.98
C THR A 67 -2.18 2.19 -0.27
N GLU A 68 -1.39 3.26 -0.42
CA GLU A 68 -1.38 4.11 -1.61
C GLU A 68 -0.98 3.33 -2.87
N LEU A 69 0.08 2.53 -2.79
CA LEU A 69 0.51 1.67 -3.90
C LEU A 69 -0.57 0.64 -4.26
N ASN A 70 -1.30 0.10 -3.27
CA ASN A 70 -2.45 -0.77 -3.52
C ASN A 70 -3.68 -0.05 -4.07
N ALA A 71 -3.80 1.27 -3.88
CA ALA A 71 -4.90 2.04 -4.43
C ALA A 71 -4.73 2.29 -5.95
N GLY A 72 -3.49 2.20 -6.44
CA GLY A 72 -3.11 2.50 -7.82
C GLY A 72 -2.93 1.25 -8.68
N GLY A 73 -4.02 0.75 -9.24
CA GLY A 73 -3.96 -0.14 -10.38
C GLY A 73 -5.26 -0.06 -11.15
N ASP A 74 -5.20 0.02 -12.48
CA ASP A 74 -6.37 -0.33 -13.29
C ASP A 74 -6.70 -1.78 -12.93
N CYS A 75 -7.83 -2.00 -12.27
CA CYS A 75 -8.36 -3.34 -12.07
C CYS A 75 -8.29 -4.06 -13.42
N PRO A 76 -7.77 -5.30 -13.54
CA PRO A 76 -7.69 -5.98 -14.84
C PRO A 76 -9.07 -6.10 -15.52
N ILE A 77 -10.16 -6.05 -14.75
CA ILE A 77 -11.55 -5.98 -15.24
C ILE A 77 -11.89 -4.60 -15.86
N CYS A 78 -11.25 -3.53 -15.40
CA CYS A 78 -11.43 -2.16 -15.88
C CYS A 78 -10.37 -1.74 -16.91
N ARG A 79 -9.20 -2.39 -16.88
CA ARG A 79 -8.08 -2.24 -17.82
C ARG A 79 -8.39 -2.89 -19.15
N ASP A 80 -8.89 -4.12 -19.12
CA ASP A 80 -9.26 -4.85 -20.32
C ASP A 80 -10.71 -4.47 -20.66
N ASP A 81 -11.01 -4.12 -21.91
CA ASP A 81 -12.37 -3.83 -22.41
C ASP A 81 -13.24 -5.10 -22.45
N LEU A 82 -13.31 -5.82 -21.32
CA LEU A 82 -14.14 -7.00 -21.11
C LEU A 82 -15.63 -6.65 -21.13
N PHE A 83 -15.97 -5.35 -21.03
CA PHE A 83 -17.32 -4.83 -21.21
C PHE A 83 -17.29 -3.72 -22.26
N PRO A 84 -18.06 -3.81 -23.37
CA PRO A 84 -18.07 -2.79 -24.41
C PRO A 84 -18.50 -1.44 -23.84
N ARG A 85 -17.65 -0.42 -23.96
CA ARG A 85 -17.90 0.96 -23.49
C ARG A 85 -19.04 1.58 -24.29
N GLY A 86 -20.25 1.51 -23.73
CA GLY A 86 -21.46 2.09 -24.30
C GLY A 86 -22.18 3.11 -23.42
N ALA A 87 -21.82 3.32 -22.16
CA ALA A 87 -22.53 4.28 -21.31
C ALA A 87 -21.72 4.75 -20.09
N ALA A 88 -21.66 6.08 -19.94
CA ALA A 88 -21.28 6.86 -18.75
C ALA A 88 -19.83 6.73 -18.22
N PRO A 89 -19.29 7.81 -17.61
CA PRO A 89 -17.97 7.78 -16.97
C PRO A 89 -17.89 6.70 -15.87
N PRO A 90 -16.71 6.08 -15.65
CA PRO A 90 -16.58 5.02 -14.66
C PRO A 90 -16.93 5.55 -13.26
N PRO A 91 -17.71 4.79 -12.46
CA PRO A 91 -18.08 5.20 -11.11
C PRO A 91 -16.84 5.31 -10.20
N PRO A 92 -16.90 6.14 -9.15
CA PRO A 92 -15.78 6.32 -8.22
C PRO A 92 -15.42 5.00 -7.54
N THR A 93 -14.11 4.75 -7.40
CA THR A 93 -13.55 3.60 -6.68
C THR A 93 -13.92 3.67 -5.19
N TYR A 94 -14.40 2.57 -4.64
CA TYR A 94 -14.69 2.44 -3.21
C TYR A 94 -13.71 1.47 -2.55
N VAL A 95 -13.10 1.90 -1.44
CA VAL A 95 -12.23 1.06 -0.60
C VAL A 95 -13.09 0.44 0.50
N SER A 96 -13.20 -0.88 0.49
CA SER A 96 -13.89 -1.63 1.55
C SER A 96 -13.02 -1.80 2.81
N ALA A 97 -13.63 -2.13 3.95
CA ALA A 97 -12.91 -2.43 5.20
C ALA A 97 -11.93 -3.62 5.11
N CYS A 98 -11.99 -4.39 4.01
CA CYS A 98 -11.04 -5.46 3.69
C CYS A 98 -9.92 -5.00 2.74
N PHE A 99 -9.75 -3.69 2.52
CA PHE A 99 -8.71 -3.08 1.68
C PHE A 99 -8.69 -3.54 0.21
N HIS A 100 -9.83 -4.02 -0.30
CA HIS A 100 -10.04 -4.22 -1.74
C HIS A 100 -10.73 -2.99 -2.35
N SER A 101 -10.18 -2.50 -3.46
CA SER A 101 -10.76 -1.45 -4.30
C SER A 101 -11.73 -2.05 -5.30
N PHE A 102 -13.00 -1.61 -5.28
CA PHE A 102 -14.02 -2.06 -6.22
C PHE A 102 -14.52 -0.89 -7.08
N HIS A 103 -14.66 -1.13 -8.39
CA HIS A 103 -15.27 -0.19 -9.34
C HIS A 103 -16.78 -0.40 -9.49
N CYS A 104 -17.39 -1.32 -8.74
CA CYS A 104 -18.81 -1.64 -8.91
C CYS A 104 -19.49 -1.93 -7.57
N PRO A 105 -20.52 -1.16 -7.19
CA PRO A 105 -21.37 -1.48 -6.04
C PRO A 105 -22.10 -2.84 -6.18
N LEU A 106 -22.21 -3.40 -7.39
CA LEU A 106 -22.96 -4.65 -7.62
C LEU A 106 -22.21 -5.92 -7.24
N CYS A 107 -20.88 -5.93 -7.11
CA CYS A 107 -20.16 -7.14 -6.65
C CYS A 107 -20.34 -7.42 -5.15
N CYS A 108 -20.79 -6.43 -4.37
CA CYS A 108 -20.97 -6.53 -2.92
C CYS A 108 -22.43 -6.72 -2.47
N ARG A 109 -23.38 -7.00 -3.37
CA ARG A 109 -24.62 -7.63 -2.90
C ARG A 109 -24.25 -9.05 -2.51
N ARG A 110 -24.24 -9.30 -1.19
CA ARG A 110 -24.39 -10.63 -0.58
C ARG A 110 -25.23 -11.50 -1.51
N ALA A 111 -24.75 -12.70 -1.80
CA ALA A 111 -25.51 -13.75 -2.44
C ALA A 111 -26.89 -13.89 -1.78
N GLU A 112 -27.90 -13.20 -2.31
CA GLU A 112 -29.25 -13.71 -2.29
C GLU A 112 -29.24 -14.82 -3.35
N LEU A 113 -28.93 -16.03 -2.88
CA LEU A 113 -29.10 -17.25 -3.66
C LEU A 113 -30.54 -17.26 -4.20
N PRO A 114 -30.76 -17.37 -5.52
CA PRO A 114 -32.08 -17.70 -6.01
C PRO A 114 -32.25 -19.22 -5.85
N GLY A 115 -33.19 -19.64 -5.01
CA GLY A 115 -33.59 -21.04 -4.98
C GLY A 115 -34.51 -21.41 -3.82
N GLY A 116 -35.82 -21.49 -4.12
CA GLY A 116 -36.82 -22.19 -3.31
C GLY A 116 -38.01 -21.34 -2.93
#